data_AF-A0A2E8HQ67-F1
#
_entry.id   AF-A0A2E8HQ67-F1
#
_cell.length_a   1.000
_cell.length_b   1.000
_cell.length_c   1.000
_cell.angle_alpha   90.00
_cell.angle_beta   90.00
_cell.angle_gamma   90.00
#
_symmetry.space_group_name_H-M   'P 1'
#
loop_
_entity.id
_entity.type
_entity.pdbx_description
1 polymer ?
#
loop_
_entity_poly.entity_id
_entity_poly.type
_entity_poly.pdbx_seq_one_letter_code
_entity_poly.pdbx_strand_id
1 'polypeptide(L)'
;MNAFMNQLKETGYMSNRGRQLVASCFVHELNLDWRYGASYMESQLIDYDVGSNWGNWQYLAGVGADPRGYRRFNLDKQASIYDPDGEFVAKWAKKDYSSALDSVDASDWPT
;
A
#
# COMPACT_ATOMS: atom_id res chain seq x y z
N MET A 1 -4.65 3.50 3.18
CA MET A 1 -3.42 2.71 2.93
C MET A 1 -3.33 1.49 3.82
N ASN A 2 -3.33 1.64 5.14
CA ASN A 2 -3.20 0.53 6.08
C ASN A 2 -4.21 -0.60 5.83
N ALA A 3 -5.47 -0.24 5.56
CA ALA A 3 -6.53 -1.19 5.17
C ALA A 3 -6.15 -2.06 3.95
N PHE A 4 -5.60 -1.47 2.88
CA PHE A 4 -5.17 -2.22 1.70
C PHE A 4 -3.97 -3.13 2.00
N MET A 5 -2.99 -2.64 2.75
CA MET A 5 -1.81 -3.44 3.11
C MET A 5 -2.18 -4.63 4.00
N ASN A 6 -3.10 -4.42 4.94
CA ASN A 6 -3.64 -5.49 5.79
C ASN A 6 -4.47 -6.49 4.99
N GLN A 7 -5.32 -6.03 4.06
CA GLN A 7 -6.06 -6.92 3.15
C GLN A 7 -5.11 -7.79 2.33
N LEU A 8 -4.06 -7.19 1.74
CA LEU A 8 -3.08 -7.92 0.95
C LEU A 8 -2.36 -8.99 1.78
N LYS A 9 -1.91 -8.63 2.99
CA LYS A 9 -1.22 -9.56 3.89
C LYS A 9 -2.09 -10.75 4.31
N GLU A 10 -3.39 -10.53 4.48
CA GLU A 10 -4.31 -11.56 4.99
C GLU A 10 -4.92 -12.43 3.88
N THR A 11 -5.15 -11.86 2.70
CA THR A 11 -5.87 -12.54 1.61
C THR A 11 -5.00 -12.85 0.40
N GLY A 12 -3.81 -12.27 0.29
CA GLY A 12 -3.00 -12.31 -0.92
C GLY A 12 -3.60 -11.54 -2.10
N TYR A 13 -4.69 -10.81 -1.89
CA TYR A 13 -5.42 -10.09 -2.94
C TYR A 13 -5.54 -8.61 -2.62
N MET A 14 -5.46 -7.79 -3.67
CA MET A 14 -5.77 -6.36 -3.61
C MET A 14 -6.51 -5.95 -4.89
N SER A 15 -7.57 -5.16 -4.74
CA SER A 15 -8.31 -4.62 -5.89
C SER A 15 -7.40 -3.76 -6.77
N ASN A 16 -7.67 -3.73 -8.09
CA ASN A 16 -6.88 -2.92 -9.02
C ASN A 16 -6.83 -1.43 -8.61
N ARG A 17 -7.96 -0.91 -8.10
CA ARG A 17 -8.01 0.45 -7.57
C ARG A 17 -7.13 0.61 -6.32
N GLY A 18 -7.17 -0.36 -5.41
CA GLY A 18 -6.29 -0.38 -4.24
C GLY A 18 -4.80 -0.36 -4.63
N ARG A 19 -4.41 -1.14 -5.64
CA ARG A 19 -3.02 -1.17 -6.14
C ARG A 19 -2.56 0.21 -6.64
N GLN A 20 -3.41 0.90 -7.41
CA GLN A 20 -3.11 2.25 -7.89
C GLN A 20 -2.98 3.27 -6.75
N LEU A 21 -3.85 3.19 -5.75
CA LEU A 21 -3.80 4.09 -4.59
C LEU A 21 -2.54 3.85 -3.75
N VAL A 22 -2.22 2.58 -3.46
CA VAL A 22 -1.01 2.20 -2.72
C VAL A 22 0.24 2.65 -3.45
N ALA A 23 0.35 2.37 -4.75
CA ALA A 23 1.50 2.80 -5.55
C ALA A 23 1.64 4.33 -5.58
N SER A 24 0.55 5.07 -5.81
CA SER A 24 0.57 6.55 -5.76
C SER A 24 0.98 7.07 -4.39
N CYS A 25 0.50 6.48 -3.30
CA CYS A 25 0.88 6.90 -1.95
C CYS A 25 2.36 6.61 -1.67
N PHE A 26 2.83 5.44 -2.07
CA PHE A 26 4.21 5.01 -1.86
C PHE A 26 5.22 5.90 -2.58
N VAL A 27 4.89 6.27 -3.83
CA VAL A 27 5.73 7.17 -4.64
C VAL A 27 5.60 8.62 -4.20
N HIS A 28 4.38 9.14 -4.02
CA HIS A 28 4.19 10.59 -3.87
C HIS A 28 4.09 11.08 -2.43
N GLU A 29 3.55 10.28 -1.50
CA GLU A 29 3.43 10.68 -0.09
C GLU A 29 4.64 10.22 0.72
N LEU A 30 5.14 9.00 0.48
CA LEU A 30 6.31 8.46 1.18
C LEU A 30 7.64 8.77 0.48
N ASN A 31 7.59 9.20 -0.79
CA ASN A 31 8.77 9.49 -1.60
C ASN A 31 9.81 8.36 -1.62
N LEU A 32 9.32 7.11 -1.63
CA LEU A 32 10.14 5.90 -1.63
C LEU A 32 10.35 5.38 -3.06
N ASP A 33 11.41 4.60 -3.23
CA ASP A 33 11.70 3.96 -4.52
C ASP A 33 10.66 2.88 -4.84
N TRP A 34 9.86 3.16 -5.86
CA TRP A 34 8.74 2.36 -6.34
C TRP A 34 9.08 0.88 -6.59
N ARG A 35 10.36 0.56 -6.89
CA ARG A 35 10.80 -0.82 -7.12
C ARG A 35 10.61 -1.69 -5.89
N TYR A 36 10.81 -1.15 -4.69
CA TYR A 36 10.54 -1.90 -3.46
C TYR A 36 9.06 -2.25 -3.29
N GLY A 37 8.18 -1.30 -3.61
CA GLY A 37 6.74 -1.54 -3.59
C GLY A 37 6.30 -2.57 -4.64
N ALA A 38 6.87 -2.50 -5.85
CA ALA A 38 6.62 -3.46 -6.92
C ALA A 38 7.05 -4.88 -6.54
N SER A 39 8.27 -5.05 -6.01
CA SER A 39 8.78 -6.35 -5.54
C SER A 39 8.01 -6.89 -4.33
N TYR A 40 7.55 -6.01 -3.43
CA TYR A 40 6.70 -6.44 -2.32
C TYR A 40 5.38 -7.00 -2.83
N MET A 41 4.70 -6.30 -3.75
CA MET A 41 3.46 -6.78 -4.37
C MET A 41 3.66 -8.08 -5.15
N GLU A 42 4.78 -8.24 -5.83
CA GLU A 42 5.16 -9.50 -6.50
C GLU A 42 5.22 -10.68 -5.54
N SER A 43 5.75 -10.48 -4.33
CA SER A 43 5.83 -11.56 -3.32
C SER A 43 4.51 -11.90 -2.62
N GLN A 44 3.54 -10.98 -2.63
CA GLN A 44 2.30 -11.11 -1.84
C GLN A 44 1.06 -11.42 -2.69
N LEU A 45 1.03 -10.98 -3.95
CA LEU A 45 -0.15 -11.11 -4.80
C LEU A 45 -0.30 -12.55 -5.31
N ILE A 46 -1.42 -13.18 -4.98
CA ILE A 46 -1.76 -14.52 -5.49
C ILE A 46 -2.04 -14.50 -7.01
N ASP A 47 -2.51 -13.37 -7.52
CA ASP A 47 -2.83 -13.12 -8.92
C ASP A 47 -1.75 -12.24 -9.59
N TYR A 48 -0.50 -12.41 -9.17
CA TYR A 48 0.61 -11.66 -9.71
C TYR A 48 0.75 -11.86 -11.23
N ASP A 49 0.72 -10.73 -11.95
CA ASP A 49 1.10 -10.64 -13.35
C ASP A 49 2.16 -9.55 -13.50
N VAL A 50 3.30 -9.91 -14.10
CA VAL A 50 4.47 -9.03 -14.22
C VAL A 50 4.14 -7.76 -14.99
N GLY A 51 3.41 -7.87 -16.10
CA GLY A 51 3.07 -6.72 -16.95
C GLY A 51 2.14 -5.75 -16.24
N SER A 52 1.10 -6.29 -15.60
CA SER A 52 0.13 -5.51 -14.84
C SER A 52 0.73 -4.87 -13.61
N ASN A 53 1.58 -5.57 -12.85
CA ASN A 53 2.20 -5.02 -11.65
C ASN A 53 3.24 -3.95 -12.03
N TRP A 54 4.31 -4.34 -12.73
CA TRP A 54 5.42 -3.43 -13.03
C TRP A 54 4.99 -2.29 -13.94
N GLY A 55 4.07 -2.53 -14.88
CA GLY A 55 3.51 -1.48 -15.74
C GLY A 55 2.74 -0.43 -14.94
N ASN A 56 1.87 -0.82 -14.00
CA ASN A 56 1.15 0.12 -13.14
C ASN A 56 2.09 0.91 -12.23
N TRP A 57 3.11 0.27 -11.68
CA TRP A 57 4.11 0.94 -10.83
C TRP A 57 4.95 1.94 -11.62
N GLN A 58 5.46 1.58 -12.80
CA GLN A 58 6.21 2.49 -13.68
C GLN A 58 5.36 3.69 -14.12
N TYR A 59 4.09 3.43 -14.43
CA TYR A 59 3.14 4.47 -14.82
C TYR A 59 2.92 5.49 -13.71
N LEU A 60 2.76 5.04 -12.46
CA LEU A 60 2.52 5.92 -11.31
C LEU A 60 3.80 6.59 -10.81
N ALA A 61 4.93 5.91 -10.91
CA ALA A 61 6.24 6.49 -10.60
C ALA A 61 6.65 7.60 -11.59
N GLY A 62 5.92 7.78 -12.70
CA GLY A 62 6.24 8.79 -13.71
C GLY A 62 7.54 8.50 -14.47
N VAL A 63 8.05 7.26 -14.39
CA VAL A 63 9.24 6.81 -15.11
C VAL A 63 8.89 6.13 -16.45
N GLY A 64 7.60 5.95 -16.74
CA GLY A 64 7.09 5.45 -18.01
C GLY A 64 7.00 6.53 -19.10
N ALA A 65 6.67 6.10 -20.32
CA ALA A 65 6.58 6.96 -21.51
C ALA A 65 5.30 7.83 -21.59
N ASP A 66 4.74 8.28 -20.45
CA ASP A 66 3.58 9.18 -20.43
C ASP A 66 4.05 10.64 -20.39
N PRO A 67 3.74 11.48 -21.40
CA PRO A 67 4.10 12.90 -21.42
C PRO A 67 3.35 13.73 -20.36
N ARG A 68 2.31 13.18 -19.72
CA ARG A 68 1.66 13.77 -18.55
C ARG A 68 2.42 13.39 -17.29
N GLY A 69 3.58 14.03 -17.09
CA GLY A 69 4.36 13.86 -15.86
C GLY A 69 3.52 14.11 -14.60
N TYR A 70 3.76 13.32 -13.54
CA TYR A 70 3.14 13.40 -12.21
C TYR A 70 1.64 13.05 -12.12
N ARG A 71 1.32 11.77 -11.90
CA ARG A 71 -0.04 11.29 -11.59
C ARG A 71 -0.22 10.99 -10.11
N ARG A 72 -0.47 12.05 -9.32
CA ARG A 72 -0.86 11.93 -7.91
C ARG A 72 -2.36 11.72 -7.77
N PHE A 73 -2.77 10.64 -7.12
CA PHE A 73 -4.17 10.50 -6.68
C PHE A 73 -4.41 11.24 -5.37
N ASN A 74 -5.52 11.99 -5.31
CA ASN A 74 -6.01 12.55 -4.05
C ASN A 74 -6.70 11.44 -3.26
N LEU A 75 -6.05 10.96 -2.20
CA LEU A 75 -6.52 9.81 -1.42
C LEU A 75 -7.87 10.05 -0.74
N ASP A 76 -8.11 11.25 -0.23
CA ASP A 76 -9.35 11.60 0.47
C ASP A 76 -10.54 11.56 -0.49
N LYS A 77 -10.36 12.10 -1.70
CA LYS A 77 -11.36 12.00 -2.77
C LYS A 77 -11.62 10.55 -3.20
N GLN A 78 -10.62 9.70 -3.07
CA GLN A 78 -10.74 8.29 -3.44
C GLN A 78 -11.47 7.49 -2.36
N ALA A 79 -11.18 7.76 -1.10
CA ALA A 79 -11.94 7.23 0.02
C ALA A 79 -13.42 7.65 -0.08
N SER A 80 -13.71 8.93 -0.33
CA SER A 80 -15.11 9.39 -0.40
C SER A 80 -15.90 8.82 -1.59
N ILE A 81 -15.25 8.48 -2.70
CA ILE A 81 -15.92 7.89 -3.88
C ILE A 81 -16.11 6.38 -3.73
N TYR A 82 -15.10 5.67 -3.22
CA TYR A 82 -15.06 4.19 -3.25
C TYR A 82 -15.34 3.53 -1.90
N ASP A 83 -15.31 4.30 -0.81
CA ASP A 83 -15.62 3.86 0.55
C ASP A 83 -16.35 4.98 1.32
N PRO A 84 -17.51 5.48 0.83
CA PRO A 84 -18.20 6.63 1.41
C PRO A 84 -18.62 6.40 2.87
N ASP A 85 -18.99 5.16 3.21
CA ASP A 85 -19.41 4.75 4.55
C ASP A 85 -18.23 4.29 5.42
N GLY A 86 -17.01 4.25 4.87
CA GLY A 86 -15.81 3.84 5.59
C GLY A 86 -15.78 2.36 6.00
N GLU A 87 -16.67 1.52 5.46
CA GLU A 87 -16.79 0.11 5.81
C GLU A 87 -15.52 -0.67 5.47
N PHE A 88 -14.91 -0.38 4.33
CA PHE A 88 -13.67 -1.05 3.92
C PHE A 88 -12.53 -0.69 4.87
N VAL A 89 -12.34 0.59 5.16
CA VAL A 89 -11.33 1.03 6.12
C VAL A 89 -11.61 0.46 7.50
N ALA A 90 -12.85 0.50 8.00
CA ALA A 90 -13.21 -0.02 9.32
C ALA A 90 -12.95 -1.52 9.45
N LYS A 91 -13.17 -2.29 8.38
CA LYS A 91 -12.92 -3.74 8.35
C LYS A 91 -11.44 -4.08 8.43
N TRP A 92 -10.58 -3.36 7.71
CA TRP A 92 -9.18 -3.74 7.52
C TRP A 92 -8.16 -2.87 8.26
N ALA A 93 -8.54 -1.70 8.77
CA ALA A 93 -7.65 -0.82 9.55
C ALA A 93 -7.50 -1.21 11.02
N LYS A 94 -8.42 -2.02 11.56
CA LYS A 94 -8.48 -2.42 12.98
C LYS A 94 -7.37 -3.35 13.49
N LYS A 95 -6.38 -3.72 12.66
CA LYS A 95 -5.20 -4.43 13.16
C LYS A 95 -4.23 -3.40 13.72
N ASP A 96 -4.46 -3.05 14.99
CA ASP A 96 -3.57 -2.22 15.81
C ASP A 96 -2.17 -2.84 15.83
N TYR A 97 -1.20 -2.10 15.29
CA TYR A 97 0.23 -2.37 15.52
C TYR A 97 0.74 -1.65 16.79
N SER A 98 -0.13 -0.93 17.53
CA SER A 98 0.28 -0.19 18.73
C SER A 98 0.59 -1.10 19.94
N SER A 99 0.09 -2.34 19.95
CA SER A 99 0.32 -3.27 21.08
C SER A 99 1.71 -3.90 21.12
N ALA A 100 2.53 -3.72 20.07
CA ALA A 100 3.86 -4.34 19.98
C ALA A 100 5.02 -3.39 20.31
N LEU A 101 4.76 -2.10 20.55
CA LEU A 101 5.80 -1.12 20.88
C LEU A 101 5.95 -0.85 22.38
N ASP A 102 5.05 -1.34 23.23
CA ASP A 102 5.18 -1.19 24.67
C ASP A 102 5.70 -2.49 25.32
N SER A 103 6.87 -2.38 25.95
CA SER A 103 7.43 -3.27 26.99
C SER A 103 8.36 -4.44 26.63
N VAL A 104 9.32 -4.25 25.71
CA VAL A 104 10.61 -4.97 25.89
C VAL A 104 11.58 -4.01 26.56
N ASP A 105 11.36 -3.78 27.86
CA ASP A 105 12.35 -3.17 28.73
C ASP A 105 13.59 -4.08 28.73
N ALA A 106 14.71 -3.59 28.21
CA ALA A 106 15.95 -4.33 28.07
C ALA A 106 16.69 -4.56 29.41
N SER A 107 15.97 -4.43 30.54
CA SER A 107 16.53 -4.44 31.90
C SER A 107 16.62 -5.83 32.54
N ASP A 108 16.05 -6.88 31.94
CA ASP A 108 16.07 -8.25 32.49
C ASP A 108 17.30 -9.08 32.02
N TRP A 109 18.48 -8.45 31.93
CA TRP A 109 19.73 -9.21 31.77
C TRP A 109 20.18 -9.72 33.15
N PRO A 110 20.35 -11.05 33.35
CA PRO A 110 20.78 -11.55 34.65
C PRO A 110 22.22 -11.08 34.93
N THR A 111 22.37 -10.40 36.06
CA THR A 111 23.67 -10.05 36.68
C THR A 111 24.25 -11.24 37.43
#